data_AF-D9UK80-F1
#
_entry.id   AF-D9UK80-F1
#
_cell.length_a   1.000
_cell.length_b   1.000
_cell.length_c   1.000
_cell.angle_alpha   90.00
_cell.angle_beta   90.00
_cell.angle_gamma   90.00
#
_symmetry.space_group_name_H-M   'P 1'
#
loop_
_entity.id
_entity.type
_entity.pdbx_description
1 polymer ?
#
loop_
_entity_poly.entity_id
_entity_poly.type
_entity_poly.pdbx_seq_one_letter_code
_entity_poly.pdbx_strand_id
1 'polypeptide(L)' 'MTGMTQLILVDLYAAQAATGIKAATLRQWRHRGHLTRHGYDRYGRALVDLAEVNKRRAKAAA' A
#
# COMPACT_ATOMS: atom_id res chain seq x y z
N MET A 1 -14.70 -3.81 -22.90
CA MET A 1 -14.47 -4.78 -21.82
C MET A 1 -13.83 -4.04 -20.66
N THR A 2 -14.61 -3.52 -19.73
CA THR A 2 -14.07 -2.78 -18.58
C THR A 2 -13.57 -3.82 -17.58
N GLY A 3 -12.28 -4.15 -17.64
CA GLY A 3 -11.67 -5.03 -16.65
C GLY A 3 -11.81 -4.38 -15.27
N MET A 4 -12.53 -5.03 -14.37
CA MET A 4 -12.59 -4.59 -12.96
C MET A 4 -11.22 -4.86 -12.34
N THR A 5 -10.37 -3.83 -12.27
CA THR A 5 -9.10 -3.95 -11.56
C THR A 5 -9.40 -4.20 -10.09
N GLN A 6 -9.23 -5.45 -9.65
CA GLN A 6 -9.45 -5.83 -8.27
C GLN A 6 -8.39 -5.17 -7.39
N LEU A 7 -8.83 -4.41 -6.38
CA LEU A 7 -7.96 -3.84 -5.37
C LEU A 7 -7.51 -4.94 -4.40
N ILE A 8 -6.20 -5.09 -4.23
CA ILE A 8 -5.63 -6.00 -3.24
C ILE A 8 -5.29 -5.17 -2.00
N LEU A 9 -6.27 -5.05 -1.12
CA LEU A 9 -6.14 -4.28 0.12
C LEU A 9 -5.42 -5.09 1.18
N VAL A 10 -4.29 -4.57 1.65
CA VAL A 10 -3.44 -5.21 2.66
C VAL A 10 -3.04 -4.21 3.73
N ASP A 11 -2.78 -4.70 4.94
CA ASP A 11 -2.17 -3.86 5.98
C ASP A 11 -0.68 -3.62 5.69
N LEU A 12 -0.07 -2.65 6.39
CA LEU A 12 1.32 -2.24 6.15
C LEU A 12 2.36 -3.35 6.40
N TYR A 13 2.08 -4.31 7.28
CA TYR A 13 2.99 -5.44 7.53
C TYR A 13 2.88 -6.50 6.44
N ALA A 14 1.67 -6.79 5.97
CA ALA A 14 1.46 -7.64 4.80
C ALA A 14 2.10 -7.02 3.54
N ALA A 15 1.98 -5.71 3.35
CA ALA A 15 2.67 -4.99 2.28
C ALA A 15 4.21 -5.05 2.40
N GLN A 16 4.75 -4.98 3.63
CA GLN A 16 6.18 -5.21 3.86
C GLN A 16 6.60 -6.62 3.45
N ALA A 17 5.85 -7.65 3.86
CA ALA A 17 6.16 -9.03 3.51
C ALA A 17 6.12 -9.26 1.99
N ALA A 18 5.18 -8.64 1.29
CA ALA A 18 5.03 -8.77 -0.16
C ALA A 18 6.07 -7.99 -0.97
N THR A 19 6.54 -6.83 -0.48
CA THR A 19 7.37 -5.90 -1.28
C THR A 19 8.81 -5.74 -0.79
N GLY A 20 9.11 -6.15 0.45
CA GLY A 20 10.37 -5.88 1.14
C GLY A 20 10.53 -4.46 1.68
N ILE A 21 9.56 -3.56 1.44
CA ILE A 21 9.63 -2.18 1.94
C ILE A 21 9.24 -2.15 3.41
N LYS A 22 10.08 -1.56 4.26
CA LYS A 22 9.80 -1.43 5.70
C LYS A 22 8.42 -0.77 5.94
N ALA A 23 7.63 -1.34 6.84
CA ALA A 23 6.31 -0.81 7.19
C ALA A 23 6.37 0.64 7.69
N ALA A 24 7.48 1.06 8.31
CA ALA A 24 7.72 2.45 8.68
C ALA A 24 7.78 3.40 7.47
N THR A 25 8.43 2.98 6.38
CA THR A 25 8.49 3.72 5.11
C THR A 25 7.11 3.81 4.47
N LEU A 26 6.37 2.69 4.42
CA LEU A 26 5.00 2.67 3.91
C LEU A 26 4.08 3.59 4.72
N ARG A 27 4.23 3.60 6.05
CA ARG A 27 3.50 4.50 6.95
C ARG A 27 3.81 5.97 6.65
N GLN A 28 5.07 6.32 6.42
CA GLN A 28 5.47 7.66 6.02
C GLN A 28 4.88 8.05 4.65
N TRP A 29 4.92 7.16 3.66
CA TRP A 29 4.32 7.40 2.35
C TRP A 29 2.82 7.68 2.45
N ARG A 30 2.09 6.86 3.21
CA ARG A 30 0.68 7.11 3.51
C ARG A 30 0.46 8.47 4.18
N HIS A 31 1.23 8.81 5.22
CA HIS A 31 1.11 10.10 5.92
C HIS A 31 1.39 11.29 5.01
N ARG A 32 2.29 11.15 4.04
CA ARG A 32 2.63 12.18 3.05
C ARG A 32 1.67 12.20 1.85
N GLY A 33 0.60 11.40 1.87
CA GLY A 33 -0.39 11.35 0.79
C GLY A 33 0.10 10.64 -0.47
N HIS A 34 1.14 9.79 -0.38
CA HIS A 34 1.62 8.99 -1.52
C HIS A 34 0.90 7.65 -1.66
N LEU A 35 0.22 7.18 -0.61
CA LEU A 35 -0.59 5.97 -0.61
C LEU A 35 -1.98 6.30 -0.10
N THR A 36 -2.98 5.73 -0.75
CA THR A 36 -4.38 5.86 -0.41
C THR A 36 -4.74 4.89 0.72
N ARG A 37 -5.40 5.40 1.75
CA ARG A 37 -5.95 4.57 2.83
C ARG A 37 -7.37 4.15 2.45
N HIS A 38 -7.60 2.85 2.31
CA HIS A 38 -8.91 2.29 1.96
C HIS A 38 -9.77 1.91 3.18
N GLY A 39 -9.21 2.01 4.39
CA GLY A 39 -9.91 1.71 5.63
C GLY A 39 -8.95 1.20 6.69
N TYR A 40 -9.51 0.44 7.62
CA TYR A 40 -8.78 -0.21 8.71
C TYR A 40 -9.17 -1.68 8.78
N ASP A 41 -8.22 -2.53 9.18
CA ASP A 41 -8.52 -3.92 9.56
C ASP A 41 -9.18 -3.99 10.96
N ARG A 42 -9.51 -5.21 11.40
CA ARG A 42 -10.08 -5.46 12.73
C ARG A 42 -9.19 -5.02 13.90
N TYR A 43 -7.91 -4.77 13.66
CA TYR A 43 -6.91 -4.35 14.65
C TYR A 43 -6.58 -2.86 14.54
N GLY A 44 -7.30 -2.09 13.73
CA GLY A 44 -7.04 -0.65 13.53
C GLY A 44 -5.82 -0.35 12.67
N ARG A 45 -5.31 -1.31 11.89
CA ARG A 45 -4.21 -1.11 10.94
C ARG A 45 -4.75 -0.59 9.62
N ALA A 46 -4.11 0.43 9.07
CA ALA A 46 -4.54 1.00 7.79
C ALA A 46 -4.36 0.01 6.63
N LEU A 47 -5.38 -0.10 5.79
CA LEU A 47 -5.34 -0.87 4.55
C LEU A 47 -4.94 0.00 3.36
N VAL A 48 -4.01 -0.50 2.56
CA VAL A 48 -3.48 0.14 1.34
C VAL A 48 -3.56 -0.82 0.16
N ASP A 49 -3.63 -0.30 -1.06
CA ASP A 49 -3.59 -1.13 -2.27
C ASP A 49 -2.16 -1.52 -2.62
N LEU A 50 -1.93 -2.83 -2.81
CA LEU A 50 -0.61 -3.37 -3.16
C LEU A 50 -0.10 -2.87 -4.52
N ALA A 51 -0.99 -2.63 -5.49
CA ALA A 51 -0.59 -2.10 -6.79
C ALA A 51 -0.05 -0.66 -6.69
N GLU A 52 -0.71 0.18 -5.87
CA GLU A 52 -0.26 1.55 -5.58
C GLU A 52 1.12 1.57 -4.91
N VAL A 53 1.37 0.66 -3.96
CA VAL A 53 2.68 0.51 -3.31
C VAL A 53 3.78 0.21 -4.33
N ASN A 54 3.55 -0.75 -5.23
CA ASN A 54 4.51 -1.11 -6.28
C ASN A 54 4.76 0.05 -7.26
N LYS A 55 3.71 0.79 -7.64
CA LYS A 55 3.83 1.99 -8.47
C LYS A 55 4.69 3.06 -7.79
N ARG A 56 4.48 3.30 -6.50
CA ARG A 56 5.27 4.28 -5.73
C ARG A 56 6.73 3.86 -5.58
N ARG A 57 6.98 2.56 -5.40
CA ARG A 57 8.34 1.97 -5.37
C ARG A 57 9.04 2.19 -6.70
N ALA A 58 8.41 1.84 -7.83
CA ALA A 58 8.98 2.04 -9.15
C ALA A 58 9.33 3.52 -9.39
N LYS A 59 8.44 4.43 -9.00
CA LYS A 59 8.70 5.89 -9.05
C LYS A 59 9.86 6.35 -8.16
N ALA A 60 10.17 5.64 -7.08
CA ALA A 60 11.29 5.99 -6.19
C ALA A 60 12.65 5.47 -6.70
N ALA A 61 12.65 4.51 -7.63
CA ALA A 61 13.84 3.91 -8.22
C ALA A 61 14.23 4.54 -9.58
N ALA A 62 13.31 5.30 -10.19
CA ALA A 62 13.54 6.12 -11.38
C ALA A 62 14.03 7.51 -10.99
#